data_AF-A0A3D0NDK4-F1
#
_entry.id   AF-A0A3D0NDK4-F1
#
_cell.length_a   1.000
_cell.length_b   1.000
_cell.length_c   1.000
_cell.angle_alpha   90.00
_cell.angle_beta   90.00
_cell.angle_gamma   90.00
#
_symmetry.space_group_name_H-M   'P 1'
#
loop_
_entity.id
_entity.type
_entity.pdbx_description
1 polymer ?
#
loop_
_entity_poly.entity_id
_entity_poly.type
_entity_poly.pdbx_seq_one_letter_code
_entity_poly.pdbx_strand_id
1 'polypeptide(L)'
;MSFTLYGRTEFSDIAFIGQKYNILVTMELLNCPKPPEPYRLVMARIPNSNSTKFNPIPLTKHFPNRDVTGLSHKRIVEHHTVIAAISAGLGHNKWHLEHETGGRPILFERGEKANSKISISHMQCPEKASYAVAMIADVDYNIGVDIVYTNDKRLERIANRTMSDNEIEEGNLPEIWALKEAVFKANGPAIDFKNEIVVQAPVENSEVVVNCKGEEDKWLVHEVSCVTLALGPIK
;
A
#
# COMPACT_ATOMS: atom_id res chain seq x y z
N MET A 1 -21.27 -31.75 30.86
CA MET A 1 -20.12 -31.79 29.93
C MET A 1 -20.10 -30.48 29.17
N SER A 2 -19.08 -29.67 29.41
CA SER A 2 -18.85 -28.42 28.71
C SER A 2 -17.85 -28.68 27.60
N PHE A 3 -18.12 -28.21 26.38
CA PHE A 3 -17.11 -28.09 25.35
C PHE A 3 -17.11 -26.65 24.83
N THR A 4 -16.08 -25.93 25.23
CA THR A 4 -15.63 -24.68 24.62
C THR A 4 -14.91 -25.04 23.32
N LEU A 5 -15.29 -24.42 22.20
CA LEU A 5 -14.54 -24.47 20.94
C LEU A 5 -14.09 -23.07 20.56
N TYR A 6 -12.77 -22.89 20.68
CA TYR A 6 -11.99 -21.74 20.25
C TYR A 6 -12.05 -21.57 18.72
N GLY A 7 -12.05 -20.30 18.29
CA GLY A 7 -11.30 -19.82 17.13
C GLY A 7 -11.74 -20.29 15.74
N ARG A 8 -12.59 -19.49 15.08
CA ARG A 8 -12.52 -19.32 13.63
C ARG A 8 -12.42 -17.83 13.33
N THR A 9 -11.26 -17.40 12.82
CA THR A 9 -11.09 -16.16 12.08
C THR A 9 -11.92 -16.29 10.81
N GLU A 10 -13.03 -15.55 10.72
CA GLU A 10 -13.82 -15.46 9.51
C GLU A 10 -13.08 -14.60 8.49
N PHE A 11 -12.64 -15.22 7.38
CA PHE A 11 -12.28 -14.51 6.17
C PHE A 11 -13.58 -13.95 5.58
N SER A 12 -13.75 -12.64 5.58
CA SER A 12 -14.86 -12.02 4.84
C SER A 12 -14.45 -11.89 3.37
N ASP A 13 -14.76 -12.91 2.56
CA ASP A 13 -14.65 -12.82 1.11
C ASP A 13 -15.62 -11.75 0.59
N ILE A 14 -15.11 -10.62 0.10
CA ILE A 14 -15.93 -9.63 -0.60
C ILE A 14 -16.08 -10.09 -2.05
N ALA A 15 -17.16 -10.82 -2.33
CA ALA A 15 -17.50 -11.22 -3.69
C ALA A 15 -17.99 -10.01 -4.51
N PHE A 16 -17.15 -9.50 -5.41
CA PHE A 16 -17.59 -8.58 -6.46
C PHE A 16 -18.15 -9.39 -7.64
N ILE A 17 -19.46 -9.27 -7.89
CA ILE A 17 -20.10 -9.92 -9.04
C ILE A 17 -19.78 -9.13 -10.31
N GLY A 18 -18.82 -9.63 -11.09
CA GLY A 18 -18.57 -9.16 -12.45
C GLY A 18 -19.68 -9.62 -13.40
N GLN A 19 -20.59 -8.73 -13.78
CA GLN A 19 -21.61 -9.00 -14.81
C GLN A 19 -20.95 -9.18 -16.20
N LYS A 20 -20.67 -10.43 -16.60
CA LYS A 20 -21.10 -11.04 -17.90
C LYS A 20 -20.55 -12.45 -18.14
N TYR A 21 -19.59 -12.92 -17.36
CA TYR A 21 -19.10 -14.29 -17.40
C TYR A 21 -18.86 -14.72 -15.95
N ASN A 22 -19.42 -15.85 -15.52
CA ASN A 22 -19.29 -16.40 -14.16
C ASN A 22 -17.84 -16.84 -13.85
N ILE A 23 -16.91 -15.90 -13.80
CA ILE A 23 -15.62 -16.05 -13.14
C ILE A 23 -15.82 -15.36 -11.80
N LEU A 24 -15.96 -16.15 -10.73
CA LEU A 24 -15.82 -15.65 -9.37
C LEU A 24 -14.42 -15.05 -9.28
N VAL A 25 -14.35 -13.72 -9.23
CA VAL A 25 -13.10 -13.05 -8.96
C VAL A 25 -12.91 -13.08 -7.46
N THR A 26 -12.00 -13.92 -7.00
CA THR A 26 -11.59 -13.94 -5.60
C THR A 26 -10.76 -12.70 -5.31
N MET A 27 -11.17 -11.94 -4.32
CA MET A 27 -10.48 -10.77 -3.81
C MET A 27 -10.38 -10.93 -2.31
N GLU A 28 -9.17 -10.82 -1.79
CA GLU A 28 -8.85 -11.13 -0.40
C GLU A 28 -8.45 -9.83 0.32
N LEU A 29 -9.01 -9.58 1.50
CA LEU A 29 -8.45 -8.60 2.43
C LEU A 29 -7.47 -9.32 3.34
N LEU A 30 -6.26 -8.79 3.44
CA LEU A 30 -5.20 -9.41 4.24
C LEU A 30 -5.21 -8.86 5.66
N ASN A 31 -4.87 -9.73 6.60
CA ASN A 31 -4.64 -9.32 7.98
C ASN A 31 -3.31 -8.55 8.05
N CYS A 32 -3.41 -7.24 8.19
CA CYS A 32 -2.27 -6.38 8.44
C CYS A 32 -2.06 -6.16 9.95
N PRO A 33 -0.83 -5.78 10.36
CA PRO A 33 -0.62 -5.19 11.68
C PRO A 33 -1.57 -4.02 11.87
N LYS A 34 -2.20 -3.90 13.04
CA LYS A 34 -3.06 -2.76 13.35
C LYS A 34 -2.15 -1.58 13.73
N PRO A 35 -2.05 -0.51 12.90
CA PRO A 35 -1.33 0.67 13.32
C PRO A 35 -2.06 1.35 14.50
N PRO A 36 -1.39 2.23 15.27
CA PRO A 36 -2.08 2.99 16.30
C PRO A 36 -3.19 3.87 15.70
N GLU A 37 -4.12 4.34 16.53
CA GLU A 37 -5.05 5.37 16.09
C GLU A 37 -4.27 6.67 15.78
N PRO A 38 -4.70 7.52 14.82
CA PRO A 38 -5.94 7.46 14.04
C PRO A 38 -5.79 6.75 12.67
N TYR A 39 -4.86 5.81 12.53
CA TYR A 39 -4.52 5.20 11.25
C TYR A 39 -5.44 4.03 10.90
N ARG A 40 -5.97 4.06 9.68
CA ARG A 40 -6.71 2.94 9.07
C ARG A 40 -5.86 2.37 7.95
N LEU A 41 -5.49 1.11 8.08
CA LEU A 41 -4.67 0.38 7.10
C LEU A 41 -5.47 -0.81 6.57
N VAL A 42 -5.58 -0.89 5.25
CA VAL A 42 -6.17 -2.05 4.59
C VAL A 42 -5.29 -2.48 3.43
N MET A 43 -5.04 -3.79 3.36
CA MET A 43 -4.35 -4.41 2.24
C MET A 43 -5.28 -5.39 1.54
N ALA A 44 -5.36 -5.28 0.22
CA ALA A 44 -6.13 -6.15 -0.64
C ALA A 44 -5.21 -6.93 -1.58
N ARG A 45 -5.66 -8.13 -1.95
CA ARG A 45 -4.97 -9.03 -2.87
C ARG A 45 -5.94 -9.62 -3.88
N ILE A 46 -5.50 -9.69 -5.12
CA ILE A 46 -6.16 -10.43 -6.19
C ILE A 46 -5.22 -11.56 -6.64
N PRO A 47 -5.47 -12.81 -6.21
CA PRO A 47 -4.73 -13.96 -6.71
C PRO A 47 -4.98 -14.15 -8.22
N ASN A 48 -4.05 -14.83 -8.89
CA ASN A 48 -4.14 -15.14 -10.32
C ASN A 48 -4.41 -13.90 -11.22
N SER A 49 -3.91 -12.73 -10.81
CA SER A 49 -4.10 -11.43 -11.47
C SER A 49 -3.82 -11.43 -12.98
N ASN A 50 -2.91 -12.26 -13.47
CA ASN A 50 -2.60 -12.37 -14.89
C ASN A 50 -3.78 -12.91 -15.74
N SER A 51 -4.67 -13.69 -15.15
CA SER A 51 -5.85 -14.27 -15.82
C SER A 51 -7.17 -13.62 -15.39
N THR A 52 -7.19 -12.95 -14.23
CA THR A 52 -8.39 -12.30 -13.69
C THR A 52 -8.80 -11.10 -14.52
N LYS A 53 -9.98 -11.15 -15.14
CA LYS A 53 -10.51 -10.07 -16.00
C LYS A 53 -11.48 -9.20 -15.23
N PHE A 54 -11.29 -7.88 -15.33
CA PHE A 54 -12.24 -6.89 -14.83
C PHE A 54 -12.75 -6.01 -15.96
N ASN A 55 -13.95 -5.48 -15.76
CA ASN A 55 -14.44 -4.35 -16.54
C ASN A 55 -13.66 -3.08 -16.12
N PRO A 56 -13.05 -2.32 -17.04
CA PRO A 56 -12.40 -1.05 -16.71
C PRO A 56 -13.38 0.11 -16.44
N ILE A 57 -14.64 0.03 -16.91
CA ILE A 57 -15.62 1.13 -16.79
C ILE A 57 -15.79 1.61 -15.32
N PRO A 58 -15.92 0.72 -14.31
CA PRO A 58 -16.04 1.15 -12.91
C PRO A 58 -14.86 1.98 -12.38
N LEU A 59 -13.68 1.89 -13.00
CA LEU A 59 -12.51 2.69 -12.58
C LEU A 59 -12.76 4.19 -12.75
N THR A 60 -13.55 4.60 -13.74
CA THR A 60 -13.85 6.02 -14.02
C THR A 60 -14.54 6.73 -12.85
N LYS A 61 -15.28 5.98 -12.03
CA LYS A 61 -15.93 6.50 -10.83
C LYS A 61 -14.91 6.90 -9.76
N HIS A 62 -13.83 6.15 -9.65
CA HIS A 62 -12.83 6.29 -8.58
C HIS A 62 -11.59 7.07 -9.03
N PHE A 63 -11.33 7.09 -10.34
CA PHE A 63 -10.19 7.76 -10.98
C PHE A 63 -10.69 8.56 -12.19
N PRO A 64 -11.44 9.65 -12.00
CA PRO A 64 -12.16 10.34 -13.08
C PRO A 64 -11.25 10.96 -14.15
N ASN A 65 -10.02 11.33 -13.77
CA ASN A 65 -9.04 11.94 -14.68
C ASN A 65 -8.17 10.91 -15.41
N ARG A 66 -8.48 9.61 -15.30
CA ARG A 66 -7.71 8.53 -15.91
C ARG A 66 -8.37 8.07 -17.21
N ASP A 67 -7.60 7.98 -18.29
CA ASP A 67 -8.04 7.23 -19.47
C ASP A 67 -8.04 5.73 -19.14
N VAL A 68 -9.23 5.17 -18.91
CA VAL A 68 -9.41 3.75 -18.58
C VAL A 68 -9.42 2.85 -19.81
N THR A 69 -9.60 3.41 -21.02
CA THR A 69 -9.75 2.64 -22.26
C THR A 69 -8.40 2.15 -22.80
N GLY A 70 -7.33 2.91 -22.55
CA GLY A 70 -5.96 2.55 -22.91
C GLY A 70 -5.20 1.73 -21.87
N LEU A 71 -5.81 1.34 -20.74
CA LEU A 71 -5.09 0.62 -19.69
C LEU A 71 -4.81 -0.84 -20.07
N SER A 72 -3.58 -1.29 -19.78
CA SER A 72 -3.24 -2.70 -19.89
C SER A 72 -4.03 -3.54 -18.89
N HIS A 73 -4.20 -4.83 -19.19
CA HIS A 73 -4.85 -5.80 -18.29
C HIS A 73 -4.31 -5.73 -16.86
N LYS A 74 -2.97 -5.74 -16.73
CA LYS A 74 -2.28 -5.66 -15.43
C LYS A 74 -2.68 -4.39 -14.68
N ARG A 75 -2.69 -3.25 -15.37
CA ARG A 75 -3.02 -1.96 -14.77
C ARG A 75 -4.48 -1.90 -14.34
N ILE A 76 -5.39 -2.50 -15.10
CA ILE A 76 -6.80 -2.62 -14.72
C ILE A 76 -6.93 -3.41 -13.41
N VAL A 77 -6.28 -4.58 -13.31
CA VAL A 77 -6.33 -5.41 -12.10
C VAL A 77 -5.76 -4.67 -10.89
N GLU A 78 -4.62 -3.99 -11.03
CA GLU A 78 -4.04 -3.17 -9.97
C GLU A 78 -5.00 -2.09 -9.45
N HIS A 79 -5.70 -1.37 -10.34
CA HIS A 79 -6.65 -0.34 -9.91
C HIS A 79 -7.86 -0.95 -9.21
N HIS A 80 -8.31 -2.14 -9.60
CA HIS A 80 -9.35 -2.86 -8.87
C HIS A 80 -8.87 -3.30 -7.47
N THR A 81 -7.62 -3.74 -7.33
CA THR A 81 -7.03 -4.04 -6.01
C THR A 81 -6.96 -2.78 -5.14
N VAL A 82 -6.60 -1.62 -5.71
CA VAL A 82 -6.60 -0.33 -4.99
C VAL A 82 -8.01 0.05 -4.56
N ILE A 83 -9.00 -0.08 -5.45
CA ILE A 83 -10.41 0.21 -5.12
C ILE A 83 -10.85 -0.63 -3.93
N ALA A 84 -10.52 -1.92 -3.93
CA ALA A 84 -10.85 -2.83 -2.83
C ALA A 84 -10.29 -2.33 -1.49
N ALA A 85 -9.00 -2.00 -1.45
CA ALA A 85 -8.34 -1.54 -0.24
C ALA A 85 -8.96 -0.24 0.31
N ILE A 86 -9.16 0.75 -0.55
CA ILE A 86 -9.72 2.06 -0.16
C ILE A 86 -11.18 1.92 0.30
N SER A 87 -12.01 1.22 -0.49
CA SER A 87 -13.42 1.03 -0.15
C SER A 87 -13.63 0.29 1.16
N ALA A 88 -12.79 -0.70 1.45
CA ALA A 88 -12.81 -1.39 2.74
C ALA A 88 -12.36 -0.45 3.88
N GLY A 89 -11.31 0.35 3.69
CA GLY A 89 -10.84 1.32 4.69
C GLY A 89 -11.83 2.45 4.99
N LEU A 90 -12.66 2.83 4.02
CA LEU A 90 -13.72 3.83 4.17
C LEU A 90 -15.08 3.23 4.59
N GLY A 91 -15.26 1.91 4.45
CA GLY A 91 -16.55 1.25 4.66
C GLY A 91 -17.61 1.60 3.59
N HIS A 92 -17.24 2.26 2.49
CA HIS A 92 -18.16 2.60 1.41
C HIS A 92 -17.46 2.85 0.07
N ASN A 93 -18.24 2.77 -1.03
CA ASN A 93 -17.76 2.97 -2.39
C ASN A 93 -18.03 4.39 -2.96
N LYS A 94 -18.33 5.40 -2.13
CA LYS A 94 -18.64 6.77 -2.57
C LYS A 94 -17.43 7.69 -2.41
N TRP A 95 -16.39 7.43 -3.19
CA TRP A 95 -15.14 8.19 -3.15
C TRP A 95 -14.50 8.23 -4.54
N HIS A 96 -13.62 9.21 -4.73
CA HIS A 96 -12.71 9.27 -5.87
C HIS A 96 -11.38 9.89 -5.46
N LEU A 97 -10.37 9.70 -6.31
CA LEU A 97 -9.05 10.29 -6.14
C LEU A 97 -8.72 11.25 -7.27
N GLU A 98 -8.19 12.39 -6.88
CA GLU A 98 -7.49 13.32 -7.75
C GLU A 98 -6.01 13.34 -7.34
N HIS A 99 -5.16 14.00 -8.13
CA HIS A 99 -3.74 14.11 -7.82
C HIS A 99 -3.31 15.57 -7.88
N GLU A 100 -2.50 15.99 -6.91
CA GLU A 100 -1.80 17.28 -6.97
C GLU A 100 -0.70 17.25 -8.04
N THR A 101 -0.12 18.42 -8.36
CA THR A 101 0.95 18.58 -9.35
C THR A 101 2.19 17.72 -9.05
N GLY A 102 2.39 17.30 -7.79
CA GLY A 102 3.45 16.38 -7.37
C GLY A 102 3.08 14.89 -7.39
N GLY A 103 1.91 14.52 -7.92
CA GLY A 103 1.42 13.14 -7.96
C GLY A 103 0.88 12.61 -6.63
N ARG A 104 0.70 13.47 -5.62
CA ARG A 104 0.09 13.08 -4.34
C ARG A 104 -1.42 12.91 -4.49
N PRO A 105 -2.01 11.82 -3.97
CA PRO A 105 -3.46 11.61 -4.03
C PRO A 105 -4.20 12.58 -3.11
N ILE A 106 -5.31 13.14 -3.60
CA ILE A 106 -6.32 13.86 -2.81
C ILE A 106 -7.58 12.99 -2.77
N LEU A 107 -8.03 12.68 -1.56
CA LEU A 107 -9.28 11.94 -1.34
C LEU A 107 -10.49 12.87 -1.37
N PHE A 108 -11.49 12.45 -2.14
CA PHE A 108 -12.83 13.02 -2.09
C PHE A 108 -13.82 11.95 -1.65
N GLU A 109 -14.67 12.28 -0.69
CA GLU A 109 -15.74 11.42 -0.18
C GLU A 109 -17.08 12.08 -0.45
N ARG A 110 -18.00 11.36 -1.11
CA ARG A 110 -19.34 11.85 -1.46
C ARG A 110 -19.35 13.20 -2.20
N GLY A 111 -18.27 13.50 -2.94
CA GLY A 111 -18.13 14.71 -3.74
C GLY A 111 -17.40 15.86 -3.03
N GLU A 112 -17.05 15.70 -1.75
CA GLU A 112 -16.34 16.71 -0.96
C GLU A 112 -14.91 16.27 -0.69
N LYS A 113 -13.98 17.24 -0.63
CA LYS A 113 -12.58 16.96 -0.28
C LYS A 113 -12.52 16.46 1.16
N ALA A 114 -11.99 15.27 1.38
CA ALA A 114 -11.83 14.71 2.71
C ALA A 114 -10.75 15.47 3.50
N ASN A 115 -10.93 15.58 4.81
CA ASN A 115 -9.91 16.11 5.71
C ASN A 115 -8.80 15.06 5.99
N SER A 116 -9.11 13.78 5.83
CA SER A 116 -8.16 12.69 6.01
C SER A 116 -7.05 12.73 4.96
N LYS A 117 -5.87 12.30 5.36
CA LYS A 117 -4.75 12.01 4.47
C LYS A 117 -4.90 10.59 3.95
N ILE A 118 -4.42 10.35 2.73
CA ILE A 118 -4.37 9.02 2.13
C ILE A 118 -3.00 8.77 1.51
N SER A 119 -2.47 7.57 1.69
CA SER A 119 -1.32 7.07 0.94
C SER A 119 -1.63 5.67 0.41
N ILE A 120 -1.13 5.37 -0.78
CA ILE A 120 -1.45 4.13 -1.50
C ILE A 120 -0.16 3.54 -2.05
N SER A 121 -0.06 2.22 -1.98
CA SER A 121 0.92 1.48 -2.77
C SER A 121 0.27 0.26 -3.40
N HIS A 122 0.81 -0.15 -4.53
CA HIS A 122 0.34 -1.33 -5.24
C HIS A 122 1.51 -1.99 -5.96
N MET A 123 1.44 -3.29 -6.14
CA MET A 123 2.42 -4.01 -6.93
C MET A 123 1.80 -5.23 -7.59
N GLN A 124 2.44 -5.68 -8.67
CA GLN A 124 2.23 -7.01 -9.19
C GLN A 124 3.38 -7.90 -8.74
N CYS A 125 3.05 -8.92 -7.94
CA CYS A 125 4.01 -9.86 -7.42
C CYS A 125 4.40 -10.89 -8.49
N PRO A 126 5.68 -11.34 -8.54
CA PRO A 126 6.12 -12.46 -9.38
C PRO A 126 5.27 -13.73 -9.22
N GLU A 127 4.65 -13.93 -8.06
CA GLU A 127 3.71 -15.02 -7.75
C GLU A 127 2.33 -14.86 -8.43
N LYS A 128 2.22 -13.98 -9.42
CA LYS A 128 1.00 -13.73 -10.22
C LYS A 128 -0.16 -13.15 -9.42
N ALA A 129 0.08 -12.58 -8.25
CA ALA A 129 -0.92 -11.83 -7.48
C ALA A 129 -0.74 -10.31 -7.68
N SER A 130 -1.84 -9.57 -7.60
CA SER A 130 -1.80 -8.11 -7.46
C SER A 130 -2.09 -7.76 -6.01
N TYR A 131 -1.29 -6.87 -5.43
CA TYR A 131 -1.45 -6.36 -4.08
C TYR A 131 -1.68 -4.85 -4.14
N ALA A 132 -2.50 -4.34 -3.24
CA ALA A 132 -2.58 -2.92 -2.96
C ALA A 132 -2.78 -2.70 -1.46
N VAL A 133 -2.20 -1.65 -0.94
CA VAL A 133 -2.41 -1.17 0.42
C VAL A 133 -2.85 0.27 0.37
N ALA A 134 -3.81 0.61 1.21
CA ALA A 134 -4.27 1.97 1.45
C ALA A 134 -4.14 2.28 2.94
N MET A 135 -3.52 3.41 3.25
CA MET A 135 -3.48 3.98 4.58
C MET A 135 -4.23 5.30 4.59
N ILE A 136 -5.17 5.48 5.51
CA ILE A 136 -6.00 6.67 5.67
C ILE A 136 -5.89 7.13 7.12
N ALA A 137 -5.64 8.42 7.38
CA ALA A 137 -5.52 8.94 8.73
C ALA A 137 -6.04 10.38 8.85
N ASP A 138 -6.68 10.68 9.98
CA ASP A 138 -7.16 12.03 10.32
C ASP A 138 -6.06 12.81 11.04
N VAL A 139 -5.07 13.26 10.26
CA VAL A 139 -3.87 13.97 10.75
C VAL A 139 -3.56 15.19 9.89
N ASP A 140 -2.83 16.16 10.45
CA ASP A 140 -2.45 17.41 9.77
C ASP A 140 -1.12 17.31 9.00
N TYR A 141 -0.30 16.29 9.27
CA TYR A 141 0.93 15.98 8.53
C TYR A 141 0.70 15.02 7.36
N ASN A 142 1.72 14.79 6.54
CA ASN A 142 1.64 13.85 5.42
C ASN A 142 2.00 12.44 5.86
N ILE A 143 1.37 11.46 5.22
CA ILE A 143 1.56 10.03 5.52
C ILE A 143 2.03 9.28 4.27
N GLY A 144 2.71 8.16 4.48
CA GLY A 144 3.34 7.33 3.46
C GLY A 144 3.12 5.85 3.75
N VAL A 145 2.74 5.09 2.72
CA VAL A 145 2.72 3.63 2.77
C VAL A 145 3.37 3.07 1.51
N ASP A 146 4.19 2.03 1.67
CA ASP A 146 4.73 1.28 0.55
C ASP A 146 4.78 -0.22 0.77
N ILE A 147 4.70 -0.98 -0.34
CA ILE A 147 4.85 -2.43 -0.35
C ILE A 147 5.88 -2.84 -1.38
N VAL A 148 6.79 -3.72 -0.97
CA VAL A 148 7.88 -4.25 -1.78
C VAL A 148 7.80 -5.77 -1.73
N TYR A 149 8.15 -6.45 -2.82
CA TYR A 149 8.27 -7.91 -2.78
C TYR A 149 9.45 -8.30 -1.88
N THR A 150 9.23 -9.12 -0.85
CA THR A 150 10.26 -9.46 0.15
C THR A 150 11.52 -10.05 -0.50
N ASN A 151 11.35 -10.83 -1.57
CA ASN A 151 12.45 -11.47 -2.28
C ASN A 151 12.87 -10.73 -3.57
N ASP A 152 12.78 -9.39 -3.59
CA ASP A 152 13.11 -8.61 -4.79
C ASP A 152 14.62 -8.54 -5.04
N LYS A 153 15.11 -9.43 -5.91
CA LYS A 153 16.50 -9.48 -6.37
C LYS A 153 16.99 -8.22 -7.08
N ARG A 154 16.10 -7.28 -7.45
CA ARG A 154 16.52 -6.00 -8.03
C ARG A 154 17.17 -5.09 -6.99
N LEU A 155 16.87 -5.27 -5.71
CA LEU A 155 17.33 -4.40 -4.62
C LEU A 155 18.85 -4.38 -4.52
N GLU A 156 19.52 -5.53 -4.61
CA GLU A 156 20.99 -5.63 -4.62
C GLU A 156 21.63 -4.73 -5.70
N ARG A 157 20.99 -4.60 -6.86
CA ARG A 157 21.51 -3.80 -7.98
C ARG A 157 21.30 -2.31 -7.81
N ILE A 158 20.34 -1.90 -6.99
CA ILE A 158 20.00 -0.49 -6.78
C ILE A 158 20.49 0.03 -5.42
N ALA A 159 20.83 -0.85 -4.49
CA ALA A 159 21.19 -0.50 -3.11
C ALA A 159 22.25 0.62 -3.04
N ASN A 160 23.36 0.46 -3.76
CA ASN A 160 24.47 1.44 -3.75
C ASN A 160 24.07 2.87 -4.19
N ARG A 161 22.97 3.05 -4.94
CA ARG A 161 22.49 4.38 -5.39
C ARG A 161 21.34 4.94 -4.54
N THR A 162 20.71 4.12 -3.69
CA THR A 162 19.52 4.51 -2.90
C THR A 162 19.69 4.34 -1.41
N MET A 163 20.73 3.65 -0.96
CA MET A 163 20.99 3.30 0.44
C MET A 163 22.42 3.69 0.80
N SER A 164 22.62 4.06 2.06
CA SER A 164 23.92 4.27 2.69
C SER A 164 24.63 2.94 2.94
N ASP A 165 25.95 2.99 3.14
CA ASP A 165 26.75 1.77 3.31
C ASP A 165 26.29 0.98 4.56
N ASN A 166 25.94 1.66 5.65
CA ASN A 166 25.39 1.02 6.86
C ASN A 166 24.05 0.31 6.61
N GLU A 167 23.16 0.92 5.84
CA GLU A 167 21.87 0.30 5.47
C GLU A 167 22.07 -0.94 4.60
N ILE A 168 23.14 -0.99 3.81
CA ILE A 168 23.47 -2.14 2.94
C ILE A 168 24.11 -3.27 3.74
N GLU A 169 25.00 -2.93 4.68
CA GLU A 169 25.74 -3.90 5.49
C GLU A 169 24.90 -4.52 6.60
N GLU A 170 24.06 -3.72 7.25
CA GLU A 170 23.33 -4.13 8.46
C GLU A 170 21.80 -4.21 8.27
N GLY A 171 21.28 -3.66 7.17
CA GLY A 171 19.84 -3.59 6.91
C GLY A 171 19.31 -4.77 6.08
N ASN A 172 18.02 -5.07 6.26
CA ASN A 172 17.31 -5.93 5.32
C ASN A 172 16.81 -5.07 4.14
N LEU A 173 17.37 -5.25 2.95
CA LEU A 173 17.16 -4.36 1.79
C LEU A 173 15.68 -4.11 1.43
N PRO A 174 14.77 -5.11 1.46
CA PRO A 174 13.34 -4.89 1.20
C PRO A 174 12.69 -3.92 2.19
N GLU A 175 13.01 -4.05 3.47
CA GLU A 175 12.51 -3.21 4.56
C GLU A 175 13.04 -1.78 4.42
N ILE A 176 14.35 -1.63 4.21
CA ILE A 176 14.96 -0.32 3.95
C ILE A 176 14.31 0.33 2.73
N TRP A 177 14.13 -0.42 1.64
CA TRP A 177 13.55 0.11 0.41
C TRP A 177 12.08 0.52 0.59
N ALA A 178 11.27 -0.33 1.24
CA ALA A 178 9.88 -0.01 1.54
C ALA A 178 9.77 1.24 2.42
N LEU A 179 10.61 1.36 3.45
CA LEU A 179 10.66 2.53 4.34
C LEU A 179 11.01 3.80 3.55
N LYS A 180 12.05 3.76 2.72
CA LYS A 180 12.44 4.94 1.92
C LYS A 180 11.36 5.36 0.93
N GLU A 181 10.71 4.42 0.24
CA GLU A 181 9.58 4.72 -0.65
C GLU A 181 8.38 5.30 0.12
N ALA A 182 8.07 4.78 1.30
CA ALA A 182 7.02 5.32 2.16
C ALA A 182 7.35 6.76 2.62
N VAL A 183 8.59 7.01 3.05
CA VAL A 183 9.08 8.35 3.41
C VAL A 183 9.03 9.31 2.23
N PHE A 184 9.46 8.85 1.05
CA PHE A 184 9.39 9.64 -0.18
C PHE A 184 7.95 10.03 -0.52
N LYS A 185 6.96 9.14 -0.33
CA LYS A 185 5.54 9.48 -0.54
C LYS A 185 5.01 10.51 0.45
N ALA A 186 5.43 10.44 1.71
CA ALA A 186 5.03 11.42 2.71
C ALA A 186 5.63 12.81 2.43
N ASN A 187 6.85 12.88 1.89
CA ASN A 187 7.58 14.13 1.77
C ASN A 187 7.63 14.72 0.34
N GLY A 188 7.43 13.91 -0.69
CA GLY A 188 7.40 14.32 -2.09
C GLY A 188 8.75 14.24 -2.82
N PRO A 189 8.78 14.65 -4.11
CA PRO A 189 9.84 14.30 -5.06
C PRO A 189 11.18 15.04 -4.88
N ALA A 190 11.27 15.99 -3.97
CA ALA A 190 12.46 16.81 -3.75
C ALA A 190 13.42 16.19 -2.71
N ILE A 191 13.37 14.87 -2.51
CA ILE A 191 14.17 14.16 -1.52
C ILE A 191 15.08 13.15 -2.21
N ASP A 192 16.36 13.16 -1.85
CA ASP A 192 17.34 12.17 -2.26
C ASP A 192 17.28 10.92 -1.36
N PHE A 193 17.09 9.76 -1.98
CA PHE A 193 16.95 8.48 -1.26
C PHE A 193 18.18 8.11 -0.44
N LYS A 194 19.39 8.41 -0.92
CA LYS A 194 20.62 7.94 -0.31
C LYS A 194 21.09 8.85 0.82
N ASN A 195 21.01 10.16 0.61
CA ASN A 195 21.63 11.15 1.48
C ASN A 195 20.63 11.86 2.40
N GLU A 196 19.35 11.90 2.04
CA GLU A 196 18.34 12.66 2.80
C GLU A 196 17.29 11.77 3.48
N ILE A 197 17.30 10.47 3.25
CA ILE A 197 16.50 9.48 3.99
C ILE A 197 17.47 8.47 4.57
N VAL A 198 17.64 8.42 5.88
CA VAL A 198 18.52 7.47 6.57
C VAL A 198 17.68 6.62 7.51
N VAL A 199 17.57 5.33 7.21
CA VAL A 199 16.89 4.34 8.04
C VAL A 199 17.89 3.81 9.07
N GLN A 200 17.53 3.86 10.35
CA GLN A 200 18.37 3.27 11.39
C GLN A 200 18.31 1.74 11.29
N ALA A 201 19.46 1.12 11.01
CA ALA A 201 19.65 -0.33 10.96
C ALA A 201 20.23 -0.85 12.29
N PRO A 202 20.08 -2.15 12.61
CA PRO A 202 19.35 -3.18 11.85
C PRO A 202 17.83 -2.97 11.90
N VAL A 203 17.15 -3.44 10.85
CA VAL A 203 15.69 -3.37 10.76
C VAL A 203 15.09 -4.76 10.96
N GLU A 204 14.37 -4.94 12.06
CA GLU A 204 13.69 -6.20 12.40
C GLU A 204 12.19 -5.95 12.59
N ASN A 205 11.35 -6.21 11.58
CA ASN A 205 9.87 -6.30 11.63
C ASN A 205 9.18 -5.58 12.83
N SER A 206 9.39 -4.26 12.95
CA SER A 206 9.01 -3.46 14.12
C SER A 206 8.95 -1.96 13.81
N GLU A 207 8.94 -1.16 14.87
CA GLU A 207 9.11 0.29 14.80
C GLU A 207 10.57 0.64 14.50
N VAL A 208 10.78 1.48 13.49
CA VAL A 208 12.09 1.91 13.00
C VAL A 208 12.12 3.42 12.99
N VAL A 209 13.21 4.01 13.48
CA VAL A 209 13.46 5.44 13.36
C VAL A 209 14.07 5.72 11.99
N VAL A 210 13.46 6.67 11.27
CA VAL A 210 13.99 7.15 10.00
C VAL A 210 14.28 8.64 10.13
N ASN A 211 15.51 9.03 9.84
CA ASN A 211 15.88 10.43 9.71
C ASN A 211 15.62 10.88 8.28
N CYS A 212 14.77 11.89 8.10
CA CYS A 212 14.54 12.54 6.82
C CYS A 212 14.89 14.02 6.93
N LYS A 213 15.91 14.48 6.18
CA LYS A 213 16.36 15.88 6.18
C LYS A 213 16.67 16.45 7.58
N GLY A 214 17.17 15.61 8.49
CA GLY A 214 17.50 16.00 9.86
C GLY A 214 16.36 15.83 10.87
N GLU A 215 15.16 15.46 10.42
CA GLU A 215 14.01 15.18 11.29
C GLU A 215 13.86 13.66 11.48
N GLU A 216 13.80 13.22 12.74
CA GLU A 216 13.59 11.81 13.07
C GLU A 216 12.12 11.54 13.34
N ASP A 217 11.56 10.60 12.58
CA ASP A 217 10.20 10.10 12.76
C ASP A 217 10.21 8.58 12.93
N LYS A 218 9.19 8.07 13.62
CA LYS A 218 8.96 6.62 13.78
C LYS A 218 8.15 6.09 12.62
N TRP A 219 8.53 4.93 12.12
CA TRP A 219 7.87 4.23 11.02
C TRP A 219 7.67 2.77 11.41
N LEU A 220 6.67 2.11 10.86
CA LEU A 220 6.45 0.67 11.06
C LEU A 220 6.82 -0.08 9.80
N VAL A 221 7.47 -1.22 9.96
CA VAL A 221 7.75 -2.15 8.86
C VAL A 221 7.39 -3.57 9.25
N HIS A 222 6.65 -4.25 8.39
CA HIS A 222 6.15 -5.59 8.64
C HIS A 222 6.14 -6.46 7.39
N GLU A 223 6.40 -7.76 7.55
CA GLU A 223 6.12 -8.73 6.49
C GLU A 223 4.63 -9.13 6.53
N VAL A 224 3.96 -9.06 5.39
CA VAL A 224 2.58 -9.51 5.20
C VAL A 224 2.53 -10.37 3.95
N SER A 225 2.26 -11.67 4.10
CA SER A 225 2.34 -12.64 3.00
C SER A 225 3.73 -12.67 2.36
N CYS A 226 3.87 -12.31 1.08
CA CYS A 226 5.16 -12.25 0.37
C CYS A 226 5.64 -10.83 0.10
N VAL A 227 5.10 -9.86 0.85
CA VAL A 227 5.49 -8.45 0.73
C VAL A 227 5.99 -7.89 2.05
N THR A 228 6.96 -6.99 1.95
CA THR A 228 7.38 -6.09 3.00
C THR A 228 6.55 -4.82 2.90
N LEU A 229 5.81 -4.50 3.95
CA LEU A 229 4.96 -3.33 4.11
C LEU A 229 5.66 -2.33 5.03
N ALA A 230 5.79 -1.08 4.58
CA ALA A 230 6.23 0.03 5.42
C ALA A 230 5.16 1.13 5.47
N LEU A 231 4.99 1.75 6.64
CA LEU A 231 4.00 2.82 6.82
C LEU A 231 4.39 3.81 7.92
N GLY A 232 3.95 5.06 7.77
CA GLY A 232 4.21 6.12 8.73
C GLY A 232 4.15 7.53 8.12
N PRO A 233 4.75 8.54 8.76
CA PRO A 233 5.30 8.47 10.11
C PRO A 233 4.18 8.15 11.12
N ILE A 234 4.52 7.60 12.28
CA ILE A 234 3.60 7.35 13.39
C ILE A 234 3.94 8.34 14.50
N LYS A 235 2.97 9.19 14.88
CA LYS A 235 3.12 10.23 15.91
C LYS A 235 2.00 10.14 16.94
#